data_AF-A0A151EAU5-F1
#
_entry.id   AF-A0A151EAU5-F1
#
_cell.length_a   1.000
_cell.length_b   1.000
_cell.length_c   1.000
_cell.angle_alpha   90.00
_cell.angle_beta   90.00
_cell.angle_gamma   90.00
#
_symmetry.space_group_name_H-M   'P 1'
#
loop_
_entity.id
_entity.type
_entity.pdbx_description
1 polymer ?
#
loop_
_entity_poly.entity_id
_entity_poly.type
_entity_poly.pdbx_seq_one_letter_code
_entity_poly.pdbx_strand_id
1 'polypeptide(L)'
;MDLIEWTVHHIKQKDLVKKDLISYKEDKDKILCEYKEGLKGIYYCNENLELDRIKALKSEETATFVCIANEHNFKVLVDNWDLFKTKKNLTFIFLNPKLAEKWIIKPYVHAKIADPISLKQGLRTMYDTCMGASKE
;
A
#
# COMPACT_ATOMS: atom_id res chain seq x y z
N MET A 1 -12.36 -2.76 12.28
CA MET A 1 -11.80 -1.52 11.71
C MET A 1 -12.26 -1.47 10.28
N ASP A 2 -12.91 -0.38 9.88
CA ASP A 2 -13.29 -0.17 8.48
C ASP A 2 -12.09 0.36 7.70
N LEU A 3 -11.61 -0.41 6.71
CA LEU A 3 -10.46 -0.04 5.88
C LEU A 3 -10.74 1.18 5.01
N ILE A 4 -11.98 1.37 4.55
CA ILE A 4 -12.37 2.48 3.69
C ILE A 4 -12.37 3.76 4.53
N GLU A 5 -13.03 3.72 5.68
CA GLU A 5 -13.06 4.86 6.60
C GLU A 5 -11.64 5.29 6.99
N TRP A 6 -10.79 4.32 7.36
CA TRP A 6 -9.39 4.58 7.67
C TRP A 6 -8.65 5.20 6.48
N THR A 7 -8.88 4.68 5.27
CA THR A 7 -8.20 5.15 4.06
C THR A 7 -8.65 6.55 3.67
N VAL A 8 -9.94 6.87 3.79
CA VAL A 8 -10.46 8.23 3.60
C VAL A 8 -9.79 9.19 4.57
N HIS A 9 -9.69 8.81 5.85
CA HIS A 9 -8.99 9.63 6.84
C HIS A 9 -7.52 9.84 6.48
N HIS A 10 -6.82 8.77 6.06
CA HIS A 10 -5.44 8.84 5.62
C HIS A 10 -5.24 9.76 4.40
N ILE A 11 -6.12 9.67 3.40
CA ILE A 11 -6.11 10.52 2.21
C ILE A 11 -6.28 11.99 2.62
N LYS A 12 -7.27 12.30 3.46
CA LYS A 12 -7.51 13.66 3.95
C LYS A 12 -6.31 14.22 4.72
N GLN A 13 -5.70 13.43 5.60
CA GLN A 13 -4.50 13.85 6.32
C GLN A 13 -3.34 14.17 5.39
N LYS A 14 -3.11 13.35 4.35
CA LYS A 14 -2.07 13.60 3.35
C LYS A 14 -2.37 14.86 2.52
N ASP A 15 -3.64 15.08 2.20
CA ASP A 15 -4.07 16.26 1.47
C ASP A 15 -3.95 17.56 2.28
N LEU A 16 -4.10 17.53 3.61
CA LEU A 16 -3.83 18.73 4.44
C LEU A 16 -2.43 19.31 4.21
N VAL A 17 -1.46 18.45 3.90
CA VAL A 17 -0.07 18.83 3.59
C VAL A 17 0.08 19.21 2.12
N LYS A 18 -0.45 18.39 1.20
CA LYS A 18 -0.20 18.55 -0.24
C LYS A 18 -1.13 19.51 -0.95
N LYS A 19 -2.37 19.63 -0.46
CA LYS A 19 -3.47 20.39 -1.05
C LYS A 19 -3.63 20.09 -2.54
N ASP A 20 -3.54 18.81 -2.89
CA ASP A 20 -3.55 18.32 -4.27
C ASP A 20 -4.81 17.52 -4.62
N LEU A 21 -5.61 17.11 -3.63
CA LEU A 21 -6.88 16.40 -3.84
C LEU A 21 -7.96 17.38 -4.34
N ILE A 22 -8.58 17.04 -5.46
CA ILE A 22 -9.76 17.75 -5.98
C ILE A 22 -11.03 17.09 -5.46
N SER A 23 -11.12 15.76 -5.59
CA SER A 23 -12.28 15.00 -5.17
C SER A 23 -11.91 13.55 -4.87
N TYR A 24 -12.77 12.86 -4.11
CA TYR A 24 -12.72 11.41 -3.96
C TYR A 24 -14.14 10.83 -4.01
N LYS A 25 -14.26 9.60 -4.49
CA LYS A 25 -15.50 8.83 -4.54
C LYS A 25 -15.25 7.43 -4.01
N GLU A 26 -16.08 7.01 -3.06
CA GLU A 26 -16.12 5.64 -2.55
C GLU A 26 -16.96 4.77 -3.48
N ASP A 27 -16.45 3.60 -3.83
CA ASP A 27 -17.15 2.60 -4.64
C ASP A 27 -16.84 1.20 -4.09
N LYS A 28 -17.74 0.66 -3.28
CA LYS A 28 -17.64 -0.66 -2.64
C LYS A 28 -16.38 -0.85 -1.80
N ASP A 29 -15.30 -1.33 -2.42
CA ASP A 29 -14.02 -1.69 -1.81
C ASP A 29 -12.86 -0.85 -2.37
N LYS A 30 -13.17 0.23 -3.08
CA LYS A 30 -12.17 1.15 -3.62
C LYS A 30 -12.56 2.61 -3.42
N ILE A 31 -11.53 3.45 -3.39
CA ILE A 31 -11.66 4.90 -3.36
C ILE A 31 -10.97 5.44 -4.61
N LEU A 32 -11.75 6.12 -5.44
CA LEU A 32 -11.27 6.81 -6.63
C LEU A 32 -10.94 8.24 -6.24
N CYS A 33 -9.70 8.66 -6.43
CA CYS A 33 -9.23 10.00 -6.12
C CYS A 33 -8.84 10.73 -7.41
N GLU A 34 -9.26 11.98 -7.51
CA GLU A 34 -8.81 12.91 -8.53
C GLU A 34 -7.96 13.98 -7.87
N TYR A 35 -6.75 14.15 -8.40
CA TYR A 35 -5.79 15.12 -7.95
C TYR A 35 -5.59 16.20 -9.01
N LYS A 36 -4.90 17.29 -8.64
CA LYS A 36 -4.46 18.34 -9.55
C LYS A 36 -3.70 17.76 -10.75
N GLU A 37 -3.71 18.51 -11.85
CA GLU A 37 -3.08 18.11 -13.13
C GLU A 37 -3.71 16.85 -13.77
N GLY A 38 -4.94 16.49 -13.37
CA GLY A 38 -5.68 15.37 -13.95
C GLY A 38 -5.17 14.00 -13.50
N LEU A 39 -4.30 13.95 -12.48
CA LEU A 39 -3.79 12.70 -11.93
C LEU A 39 -4.90 11.93 -11.21
N LYS A 40 -5.07 10.65 -11.57
CA LYS A 40 -6.05 9.75 -10.95
C LYS A 40 -5.34 8.70 -10.12
N GLY A 41 -5.79 8.54 -8.88
CA GLY A 41 -5.33 7.50 -7.97
C GLY A 41 -6.48 6.58 -7.59
N ILE A 42 -6.19 5.29 -7.45
CA ILE A 42 -7.15 4.29 -6.97
C ILE A 42 -6.59 3.68 -5.69
N TYR A 43 -7.38 3.66 -4.63
CA TYR A 43 -7.09 2.92 -3.41
C TYR A 43 -7.99 1.69 -3.37
N TYR A 44 -7.42 0.49 -3.32
CA TYR A 44 -8.14 -0.76 -3.11
C TYR A 44 -8.04 -1.16 -1.63
N CYS A 45 -9.18 -1.30 -0.96
CA CYS A 45 -9.27 -1.50 0.48
C CYS A 45 -9.79 -2.90 0.77
N ASN A 46 -8.88 -3.88 0.87
CA ASN A 46 -9.24 -5.29 1.07
C ASN A 46 -8.39 -5.89 2.18
N GLU A 47 -8.96 -6.77 3.00
CA GLU A 47 -8.21 -7.36 4.10
C GLU A 47 -6.98 -8.13 3.63
N ASN A 48 -7.12 -8.83 2.51
CA ASN A 48 -6.06 -9.62 1.89
C ASN A 48 -5.66 -9.06 0.53
N LEU A 49 -4.40 -9.29 0.16
CA LEU A 49 -3.86 -8.92 -1.15
C LEU A 49 -4.47 -9.78 -2.26
N GLU A 50 -5.10 -9.14 -3.24
CA GLU A 50 -5.70 -9.81 -4.39
C GLU A 50 -4.78 -9.72 -5.61
N LEU A 51 -4.01 -10.78 -5.85
CA LEU A 51 -3.03 -10.84 -6.94
C LEU A 51 -3.62 -10.57 -8.33
N ASP A 52 -4.83 -11.07 -8.59
CA ASP A 52 -5.46 -10.91 -9.92
C ASP A 52 -5.76 -9.44 -10.23
N ARG A 53 -6.16 -8.65 -9.23
CA ARG A 53 -6.34 -7.21 -9.38
C ARG A 53 -5.02 -6.50 -9.66
N ILE A 54 -3.96 -6.86 -8.94
CA ILE A 54 -2.63 -6.26 -9.12
C ILE A 54 -2.08 -6.57 -10.53
N LYS A 55 -2.30 -7.80 -11.03
CA LYS A 55 -1.92 -8.20 -12.39
C LYS A 55 -2.68 -7.40 -13.44
N ALA A 56 -3.97 -7.16 -13.22
CA ALA A 56 -4.84 -6.42 -14.13
C ALA A 56 -4.54 -4.90 -14.21
N LEU A 57 -3.75 -4.35 -13.28
CA LEU A 57 -3.37 -2.94 -13.31
C LEU A 57 -2.56 -2.57 -14.56
N LYS A 58 -2.98 -1.49 -15.21
CA LYS A 58 -2.24 -0.88 -16.31
C LYS A 58 -1.04 -0.11 -15.78
N SER A 59 0.00 -0.01 -16.60
CA SER A 59 1.29 0.59 -16.21
C SER A 59 1.20 2.08 -15.81
N GLU A 60 0.20 2.79 -16.32
CA GLU A 60 -0.01 4.22 -16.11
C GLU A 60 -0.85 4.51 -14.86
N GLU A 61 -1.59 3.52 -14.35
CA GLU A 61 -2.50 3.70 -13.22
C GLU A 61 -1.72 3.83 -11.91
N THR A 62 -2.05 4.86 -11.14
CA THR A 62 -1.55 5.00 -9.77
C THR A 62 -2.46 4.25 -8.82
N ALA A 63 -1.98 3.14 -8.29
CA ALA A 63 -2.75 2.26 -7.44
C ALA A 63 -2.10 2.10 -6.06
N THR A 64 -2.93 2.17 -5.03
CA THR A 64 -2.56 1.89 -3.65
C THR A 64 -3.42 0.75 -3.12
N PHE A 65 -2.81 -0.32 -2.63
CA PHE A 65 -3.55 -1.38 -1.94
C PHE A 65 -3.40 -1.17 -0.44
N VAL A 66 -4.53 -1.05 0.24
CA VAL A 66 -4.62 -0.92 1.69
C VAL A 66 -5.16 -2.22 2.25
N CYS A 67 -4.32 -2.91 3.02
CA CYS A 67 -4.62 -4.23 3.56
C CYS A 67 -4.26 -4.32 5.05
N ILE A 68 -4.70 -5.39 5.71
CA ILE A 68 -4.31 -5.64 7.10
C ILE A 68 -2.88 -6.21 7.11
N ALA A 69 -2.07 -5.80 8.08
CA ALA A 69 -0.77 -6.39 8.35
C ALA A 69 -1.00 -7.80 8.97
N ASN A 70 -0.73 -8.84 8.19
CA ASN A 70 -0.77 -10.23 8.62
C ASN A 70 0.29 -11.05 7.86
N GLU A 71 0.62 -12.24 8.36
CA GLU A 71 1.67 -13.09 7.77
C GLU A 71 1.31 -13.52 6.34
N HIS A 72 0.00 -13.72 6.06
CA HIS A 72 -0.47 -14.09 4.72
C HIS A 72 -0.12 -13.00 3.68
N ASN A 73 -0.50 -11.76 3.92
CA ASN A 73 -0.22 -10.62 3.07
C ASN A 73 1.28 -10.33 2.95
N PHE A 74 2.03 -10.48 4.05
CA PHE A 74 3.48 -10.39 4.01
C PHE A 74 4.09 -11.45 3.08
N LYS A 75 3.66 -12.70 3.21
CA LYS A 75 4.13 -13.79 2.35
C LYS A 75 3.77 -13.53 0.89
N VAL A 76 2.53 -13.11 0.60
CA VAL A 76 2.11 -12.75 -0.76
C VAL A 76 2.99 -11.64 -1.34
N LEU A 77 3.31 -10.61 -0.56
CA LEU A 77 4.22 -9.52 -0.95
C LEU A 77 5.59 -10.06 -1.36
N VAL A 78 6.20 -10.89 -0.50
CA VAL A 78 7.56 -11.42 -0.69
C VAL A 78 7.62 -12.41 -1.86
N ASP A 79 6.69 -13.36 -1.91
CA ASP A 79 6.66 -14.41 -2.95
C ASP A 79 6.46 -13.83 -4.36
N ASN A 80 5.75 -12.69 -4.46
CA ASN A 80 5.43 -12.05 -5.74
C ASN A 80 6.20 -10.74 -5.94
N TRP A 81 7.31 -10.55 -5.22
CA TRP A 81 8.08 -9.32 -5.26
C TRP A 81 8.54 -8.95 -6.68
N ASP A 82 8.97 -9.94 -7.46
CA ASP A 82 9.41 -9.74 -8.84
C ASP A 82 8.31 -9.22 -9.75
N LEU A 83 7.06 -9.61 -9.51
CA LEU A 83 5.91 -9.02 -10.19
C LEU A 83 5.73 -7.57 -9.77
N PHE A 84 5.67 -7.32 -8.46
CA PHE A 84 5.33 -6.00 -7.92
C PHE A 84 6.36 -4.93 -8.25
N LYS A 85 7.65 -5.28 -8.24
CA LYS A 85 8.73 -4.33 -8.54
C LYS A 85 8.68 -3.79 -9.98
N THR A 86 7.96 -4.45 -10.90
CA THR A 86 7.76 -3.94 -12.27
C THR A 86 6.73 -2.83 -12.38
N LYS A 87 5.86 -2.65 -11.38
CA LYS A 87 4.75 -1.69 -11.39
C LYS A 87 5.20 -0.35 -10.76
N LYS A 88 5.50 0.65 -11.60
CA LYS A 88 6.10 1.94 -11.17
C LYS A 88 5.24 2.73 -10.18
N ASN A 89 3.93 2.73 -10.39
CA ASN A 89 2.98 3.55 -9.64
C ASN A 89 2.19 2.74 -8.60
N LEU A 90 2.76 1.63 -8.12
CA LEU A 90 2.15 0.75 -7.12
C LEU A 90 2.65 1.08 -5.72
N THR A 91 1.72 1.22 -4.78
CA THR A 91 1.98 1.37 -3.35
C THR A 91 1.18 0.33 -2.56
N PHE A 92 1.79 -0.24 -1.53
CA PHE A 92 1.09 -1.04 -0.53
C PHE A 92 1.11 -0.31 0.80
N ILE A 93 -0.01 -0.34 1.52
CA ILE A 93 -0.15 0.12 2.89
C ILE A 93 -0.70 -1.05 3.69
N PHE A 94 0.06 -1.51 4.67
CA PHE A 94 -0.36 -2.58 5.58
C PHE A 94 -0.63 -2.00 6.95
N LEU A 95 -1.83 -2.21 7.47
CA LEU A 95 -2.32 -1.63 8.70
C LEU A 95 -2.37 -2.66 9.82
N ASN A 96 -1.82 -2.32 10.98
CA ASN A 96 -2.08 -3.06 12.20
C ASN A 96 -3.15 -2.32 13.04
N PRO A 97 -4.43 -2.73 12.99
CA PRO A 97 -5.50 -2.09 13.75
C PRO A 97 -5.29 -2.15 15.26
N LYS A 98 -4.53 -3.13 15.77
CA LYS A 98 -4.34 -3.33 17.21
C LYS A 98 -3.37 -2.33 17.81
N LEU A 99 -2.36 -1.93 17.04
CA LEU A 99 -1.30 -1.02 17.50
C LEU A 99 -1.44 0.39 16.89
N ALA A 100 -2.44 0.62 16.05
CA ALA A 100 -2.56 1.82 15.22
C ALA A 100 -1.33 2.11 14.35
N GLU A 101 -0.50 1.08 14.12
CA GLU A 101 0.71 1.14 13.31
C GLU A 101 0.41 0.85 11.83
N LYS A 102 1.30 1.32 10.97
CA LYS A 102 1.26 0.99 9.54
C LYS A 102 2.64 0.98 8.95
N TRP A 103 2.82 0.19 7.90
CA TRP A 103 3.99 0.31 7.04
C TRP A 103 3.56 0.44 5.58
N ILE A 104 4.34 1.22 4.85
CA ILE A 104 4.07 1.59 3.46
C ILE A 104 5.26 1.15 2.63
N ILE A 105 5.00 0.53 1.49
CA ILE A 105 6.05 0.13 0.57
C ILE A 105 5.69 0.42 -0.88
N LYS A 106 6.68 0.88 -1.62
CA LYS A 106 6.62 1.12 -3.07
C LYS A 106 7.60 0.17 -3.76
N PRO A 107 7.16 -1.00 -4.25
CA PRO A 107 8.05 -2.06 -4.73
C PRO A 107 9.06 -1.58 -5.78
N TYR A 108 8.61 -0.83 -6.79
CA TYR A 108 9.51 -0.30 -7.83
C TYR A 108 10.60 0.61 -7.27
N VAL A 109 10.28 1.47 -6.30
CA VAL A 109 11.26 2.36 -5.68
C VAL A 109 12.20 1.56 -4.79
N HIS A 110 11.66 0.68 -3.95
CA HIS A 110 12.45 -0.11 -2.99
C HIS A 110 13.40 -1.09 -3.69
N ALA A 111 12.97 -1.70 -4.81
CA ALA A 111 13.84 -2.57 -5.61
C ALA A 111 15.01 -1.83 -6.30
N LYS A 112 14.94 -0.50 -6.43
CA LYS A 112 16.03 0.30 -7.00
C LYS A 112 17.06 0.76 -5.98
N ILE A 113 16.67 0.84 -4.70
CA ILE A 113 17.50 1.37 -3.63
C ILE A 113 18.02 0.28 -2.70
N ALA A 114 17.27 -0.81 -2.54
CA ALA A 114 17.65 -1.93 -1.69
C ALA A 114 18.51 -2.93 -2.46
N ASP A 115 19.53 -3.45 -1.79
CA ASP A 115 20.27 -4.61 -2.29
C ASP A 115 19.35 -5.86 -2.25
N PRO A 116 19.30 -6.68 -3.31
CA PRO A 116 18.43 -7.85 -3.37
C PRO A 116 18.60 -8.86 -2.22
N ILE A 117 19.82 -9.01 -1.70
CA ILE A 117 20.14 -9.97 -0.63
C ILE A 117 19.52 -9.49 0.69
N SER A 118 19.59 -8.19 0.97
CA SER A 118 19.07 -7.59 2.20
C SER A 118 17.56 -7.28 2.17
N LEU A 119 16.96 -7.19 0.98
CA LEU A 119 15.57 -6.80 0.81
C LEU A 119 14.60 -7.63 1.66
N LYS A 120 14.68 -8.97 1.61
CA LYS A 120 13.75 -9.84 2.35
C LYS A 120 13.84 -9.61 3.85
N GLN A 121 15.05 -9.39 4.37
CA GLN A 121 15.27 -9.06 5.77
C GLN A 121 14.69 -7.68 6.10
N GLY A 122 14.91 -6.67 5.24
CA GLY A 122 14.32 -5.33 5.42
C GLY A 122 12.80 -5.35 5.44
N LEU A 123 12.16 -6.08 4.51
CA LEU A 123 10.71 -6.28 4.49
C LEU A 123 10.22 -6.93 5.79
N ARG A 124 10.95 -7.95 6.26
CA ARG A 124 10.62 -8.64 7.51
C ARG A 124 10.70 -7.71 8.71
N THR A 125 11.75 -6.89 8.82
CA THR A 125 11.88 -5.91 9.90
C THR A 125 10.75 -4.88 9.89
N MET A 126 10.35 -4.38 8.71
CA MET A 126 9.20 -3.46 8.60
C MET A 126 7.91 -4.13 9.07
N TYR A 127 7.69 -5.39 8.68
CA TYR A 127 6.55 -6.18 9.13
C TYR A 127 6.55 -6.42 10.64
N ASP A 128 7.65 -6.94 11.19
CA ASP A 128 7.78 -7.24 12.62
C ASP A 128 7.61 -5.98 13.48
N THR A 129 8.16 -4.83 13.02
CA THR A 129 7.96 -3.53 13.69
C THR A 129 6.47 -3.14 13.71
N CYS A 130 5.78 -3.24 12.58
CA CYS A 130 4.34 -2.97 12.52
C CYS A 130 3.54 -3.92 13.41
N MET A 131 4.00 -5.15 13.60
CA MET A 131 3.37 -6.16 14.46
C MET A 131 3.74 -6.01 15.94
N GLY A 132 4.63 -5.07 16.31
CA GLY A 132 5.12 -4.92 17.68
C GLY A 132 6.07 -6.04 18.13
N ALA A 133 6.67 -6.77 17.19
CA ALA A 133 7.56 -7.90 17.43
C ALA A 133 9.05 -7.56 17.29
N SER A 134 9.39 -6.28 17.07
CA SER A 134 10.79 -5.83 17.06
C SER A 134 11.39 -6.02 18.45
N LYS A 135 12.25 -7.04 18.54
CA LYS A 135 12.98 -7.43 19.76
C LYS A 135 13.76 -6.23 20.31
N GLU A 136 13.66 -6.05 21.63
CA GLU A 136 14.64 -5.35 22.45
C GLU A 136 16.06 -5.92 22.23
#